data_AF-A0A6L3VXZ6-F1
#
_entry.id   AF-A0A6L3VXZ6-F1
#
_cell.length_a   1.000
_cell.length_b   1.000
_cell.length_c   1.000
_cell.angle_alpha   90.00
_cell.angle_beta   90.00
_cell.angle_gamma   90.00
#
_symmetry.space_group_name_H-M   'P 1'
#
loop_
_entity.id
_entity.type
_entity.pdbx_description
1 polymer ?
#
loop_
_entity_poly.entity_id
_entity_poly.type
_entity_poly.pdbx_seq_one_letter_code
_entity_poly.pdbx_strand_id
1 'polypeptide(L)'
;MTDLRTPPVNDGDLFSERARQYALEKPLQRIHILEAGCGWGAGLDLGDRECLVTGVDLESPELRAHACERPDLDQWHLGDLRTVPMPPRAYDIVHATYLVERVPHAELVLDRFVAALKPGGLLLVHLRDRNTAFGFLDRHLPRWMHASGRRRKSRPGRAARGAHARVPAEGQAEGPAESAAETAAQGAAE
;
A
#
# COMPACT_ATOMS: atom_id res chain seq x y z
N MET A 1 -33.99 6.21 9.70
CA MET A 1 -33.73 6.10 8.25
C MET A 1 -32.90 7.33 7.89
N THR A 2 -31.57 7.22 8.05
CA THR A 2 -30.67 8.37 7.95
C THR A 2 -30.44 8.69 6.49
N ASP A 3 -30.96 9.85 6.07
CA ASP A 3 -30.89 10.36 4.71
C ASP A 3 -29.43 10.77 4.41
N LEU A 4 -28.65 9.85 3.83
CA LEU A 4 -27.27 10.07 3.36
C LEU A 4 -27.25 10.78 2.00
N ARG A 5 -27.99 11.89 1.87
CA ARG A 5 -27.84 12.77 0.71
C ARG A 5 -26.70 13.75 0.96
N THR A 6 -25.48 13.24 0.84
CA THR A 6 -24.30 14.09 0.65
C THR A 6 -24.47 14.79 -0.71
N PRO A 7 -24.33 16.13 -0.79
CA PRO A 7 -24.38 16.84 -2.07
C PRO A 7 -23.27 16.32 -3.02
N PRO A 8 -23.38 16.53 -4.34
CA PRO A 8 -22.38 16.09 -5.29
C PRO A 8 -21.10 16.93 -5.11
N VAL A 9 -20.22 16.47 -4.22
CA VAL A 9 -18.90 17.05 -3.98
C VAL A 9 -17.91 16.34 -4.90
N ASN A 10 -17.39 17.10 -5.88
CA ASN A 10 -16.21 16.87 -6.72
C ASN A 10 -15.57 15.46 -6.64
N ASP A 11 -15.58 14.71 -7.75
CA ASP A 11 -15.26 13.28 -7.96
C ASP A 11 -13.89 12.75 -7.44
N GLY A 12 -13.14 13.47 -6.61
CA GLY A 12 -11.80 13.08 -6.17
C GLY A 12 -11.48 13.21 -4.68
N ASP A 13 -12.31 13.86 -3.84
CA ASP A 13 -11.83 14.28 -2.52
C ASP A 13 -12.65 13.83 -1.30
N LEU A 14 -13.70 13.02 -1.47
CA LEU A 14 -14.51 12.53 -0.34
C LEU A 14 -13.67 11.76 0.69
N PHE A 15 -12.73 10.94 0.22
CA PHE A 15 -11.88 10.15 1.10
C PHE A 15 -10.86 11.00 1.84
N SER A 16 -10.23 11.98 1.19
CA SER A 16 -9.34 12.90 1.90
C SER A 16 -10.11 13.83 2.84
N GLU A 17 -11.31 14.27 2.46
CA GLU A 17 -12.18 15.03 3.35
C GLU A 17 -12.53 14.24 4.61
N ARG A 18 -12.96 12.98 4.46
CA ARG A 18 -13.25 12.10 5.59
C ARG A 18 -12.02 11.84 6.46
N ALA A 19 -10.86 11.65 5.84
CA ALA A 19 -9.58 11.49 6.54
C ALA A 19 -9.19 12.77 7.31
N ARG A 20 -9.40 13.95 6.72
CA ARG A 20 -9.18 15.25 7.39
C ARG A 20 -10.11 15.43 8.59
N GLN A 21 -11.39 15.09 8.46
CA GLN A 21 -12.33 15.11 9.58
C GLN A 21 -11.88 14.19 10.71
N TYR A 22 -11.46 12.95 10.40
CA TYR A 22 -10.93 12.04 11.40
C TYR A 22 -9.67 12.58 12.10
N ALA A 23 -8.78 13.22 11.34
CA ALA A 23 -7.57 13.84 11.88
C ALA A 23 -7.88 15.06 12.77
N LEU A 24 -8.94 15.81 12.47
CA LEU A 24 -9.39 16.96 13.26
C LEU A 24 -9.89 16.54 14.65
N GLU A 25 -10.52 15.37 14.76
CA GLU A 25 -10.95 14.80 16.04
C GLU A 25 -9.76 14.39 16.95
N LYS A 26 -8.55 14.29 16.39
CA LYS A 26 -7.34 13.83 17.07
C LYS A 26 -6.18 14.82 16.91
N PRO A 27 -6.34 16.08 17.37
CA PRO A 27 -5.46 17.19 16.98
C PRO A 27 -4.01 17.06 17.44
N LEU A 28 -3.74 16.27 18.49
CA LEU A 28 -2.41 16.05 19.07
C LEU A 28 -1.76 14.73 18.63
N GLN A 29 -2.44 13.92 17.80
CA GLN A 29 -1.95 12.61 17.41
C GLN A 29 -1.48 12.64 15.96
N ARG A 30 -0.32 12.01 15.73
CA ARG A 30 0.13 11.67 14.38
C ARG A 30 -0.78 10.59 13.81
N ILE A 31 -1.29 10.81 12.60
CA ILE A 31 -2.22 9.87 11.96
C ILE A 31 -1.45 8.82 11.17
N HIS A 32 -1.65 7.55 11.49
CA HIS A 32 -0.98 6.44 10.81
C HIS A 32 -1.86 5.90 9.69
N ILE A 33 -1.37 5.91 8.47
CA ILE A 33 -2.10 5.55 7.26
C ILE A 33 -1.43 4.33 6.62
N LEU A 34 -2.22 3.30 6.33
CA LEU A 34 -1.83 2.20 5.46
C LEU A 34 -2.40 2.46 4.06
N GLU A 35 -1.55 2.61 3.06
CA GLU A 35 -1.94 2.67 1.66
C GLU A 35 -1.79 1.28 1.03
N ALA A 36 -2.90 0.54 0.95
CA ALA A 36 -2.94 -0.80 0.37
C ALA A 36 -3.20 -0.72 -1.14
N GLY A 37 -2.23 -1.16 -1.93
CA GLY A 37 -2.14 -0.90 -3.36
C GLY A 37 -1.43 0.43 -3.68
N CYS A 38 -0.30 0.72 -3.02
CA CYS A 38 0.40 2.02 -3.14
C CYS A 38 1.08 2.26 -4.50
N GLY A 39 1.03 1.29 -5.40
CA GLY A 39 1.68 1.32 -6.71
C GLY A 39 1.16 2.37 -7.68
N TRP A 40 -0.07 2.84 -7.51
CA TRP A 40 -0.68 3.82 -8.40
C TRP A 40 -1.70 4.69 -7.66
N GLY A 41 -1.58 6.01 -7.79
CA GLY A 41 -2.56 6.95 -7.22
C GLY A 41 -1.88 8.15 -6.56
N ALA A 42 -2.69 9.13 -6.17
CA ALA A 42 -2.28 10.12 -5.19
C ALA A 42 -2.85 9.65 -3.84
N GLY A 43 -2.00 9.42 -2.85
CA GLY A 43 -2.43 9.05 -1.49
C GLY A 43 -3.39 10.09 -0.88
N LEU A 44 -3.89 9.81 0.32
CA LEU A 44 -4.84 10.69 1.00
C LEU A 44 -4.23 12.07 1.31
N ASP A 45 -4.98 13.13 1.05
CA ASP A 45 -4.58 14.50 1.38
C ASP A 45 -5.13 14.97 2.73
N LEU A 46 -4.28 14.92 3.76
CA LEU A 46 -4.61 15.40 5.10
C LEU A 46 -4.20 16.87 5.34
N GLY A 47 -3.88 17.65 4.31
CA GLY A 47 -3.47 19.05 4.44
C GLY A 47 -2.10 19.22 5.09
N ASP A 48 -1.99 19.97 6.18
CA ASP A 48 -0.73 20.17 6.93
C ASP A 48 -0.56 19.22 8.14
N ARG A 49 -1.47 18.26 8.31
CA ARG A 49 -1.45 17.32 9.44
C ARG A 49 -0.25 16.39 9.42
N GLU A 50 0.34 16.14 10.57
CA GLU A 50 1.39 15.13 10.65
C GLU A 50 0.80 13.73 10.45
N CYS A 51 1.28 13.02 9.43
CA CYS A 51 0.90 11.63 9.17
C CYS A 51 2.14 10.78 8.95
N LEU A 52 1.97 9.48 9.20
CA LEU A 52 2.91 8.43 8.85
C LEU A 52 2.22 7.52 7.84
N VAL A 53 2.75 7.40 6.63
CA VAL A 53 2.16 6.63 5.54
C VAL A 53 3.02 5.39 5.26
N THR A 54 2.43 4.22 5.47
CA THR A 54 3.01 2.93 5.09
C THR A 54 2.33 2.44 3.81
N GLY A 55 3.08 2.29 2.73
CA GLY A 55 2.61 1.69 1.48
C GLY A 55 2.77 0.17 1.47
N VAL A 56 1.78 -0.56 0.95
CA VAL A 56 1.91 -1.99 0.69
C VAL A 56 1.37 -2.30 -0.69
N ASP A 57 2.14 -3.00 -1.51
CA ASP A 57 1.69 -3.48 -2.83
C ASP A 57 2.39 -4.80 -3.20
N LEU A 58 1.96 -5.44 -4.28
CA LEU A 58 2.61 -6.63 -4.82
C LEU A 58 4.05 -6.33 -5.24
N GLU A 59 4.86 -7.38 -5.19
CA GLU A 59 6.24 -7.31 -5.65
C GLU A 59 6.28 -7.35 -7.18
N SER A 60 6.74 -6.25 -7.79
CA SER A 60 7.17 -6.21 -9.19
C SER A 60 8.29 -5.18 -9.38
N PRO A 61 9.16 -5.32 -10.38
CA PRO A 61 10.23 -4.34 -10.65
C PRO A 61 9.70 -2.92 -10.87
N GLU A 62 8.56 -2.78 -11.55
CA GLU A 62 7.92 -1.50 -11.83
C GLU A 62 7.35 -0.86 -10.57
N LEU A 63 6.65 -1.66 -9.74
CA LEU A 63 6.09 -1.20 -8.46
C LEU A 63 7.18 -0.82 -7.48
N ARG A 64 8.29 -1.55 -7.47
CA ARG A 64 9.47 -1.23 -6.66
C ARG A 64 10.10 0.08 -7.07
N ALA A 65 10.34 0.28 -8.37
CA ALA A 65 10.85 1.56 -8.87
C ALA A 65 9.91 2.71 -8.50
N HIS A 66 8.60 2.51 -8.66
CA HIS A 66 7.61 3.52 -8.33
C HIS A 66 7.54 3.85 -6.83
N ALA A 67 7.50 2.85 -5.95
CA ALA A 67 7.47 3.03 -4.50
C ALA A 67 8.72 3.77 -3.99
N CYS A 68 9.89 3.50 -4.57
CA CYS A 68 11.13 4.24 -4.27
C CYS A 68 11.05 5.73 -4.64
N GLU A 69 10.28 6.08 -5.68
CA GLU A 69 10.13 7.45 -6.16
C GLU A 69 8.99 8.23 -5.49
N ARG A 70 8.16 7.58 -4.66
CA ARG A 70 7.01 8.20 -3.96
C ARG A 70 7.47 8.95 -2.70
N PRO A 71 7.51 10.30 -2.70
CA PRO A 71 8.00 11.09 -1.56
C PRO A 71 7.00 11.18 -0.40
N ASP A 72 5.77 10.72 -0.62
CA ASP A 72 4.66 10.75 0.32
C ASP A 72 4.55 9.47 1.18
N LEU A 73 5.32 8.43 0.86
CA LEU A 73 5.43 7.21 1.66
C LEU A 73 6.60 7.33 2.63
N ASP A 74 6.34 7.18 3.93
CA ASP A 74 7.40 7.11 4.95
C ASP A 74 8.04 5.72 4.97
N GLN A 75 7.24 4.68 4.73
CA GLN A 75 7.67 3.28 4.68
C GLN A 75 6.91 2.54 3.58
N TRP A 76 7.49 1.49 3.02
CA TRP A 76 6.79 0.61 2.11
C TRP A 76 7.24 -0.85 2.21
N HIS A 77 6.31 -1.76 1.96
CA HIS A 77 6.54 -3.20 1.91
C HIS A 77 5.97 -3.76 0.62
N LEU A 78 6.78 -4.51 -0.11
CA LEU A 78 6.33 -5.20 -1.31
C LEU A 78 6.11 -6.68 -0.98
N GLY A 79 4.95 -7.20 -1.35
CA GLY A 79 4.53 -8.55 -1.03
C GLY A 79 3.03 -8.73 -1.13
N ASP A 80 2.59 -9.98 -1.00
CA ASP A 80 1.19 -10.33 -1.06
C ASP A 80 0.45 -9.81 0.19
N LEU A 81 -0.60 -9.01 0.00
CA LEU A 81 -1.43 -8.47 1.08
C LEU A 81 -2.06 -9.54 1.99
N ARG A 82 -2.21 -10.77 1.49
CA ARG A 82 -2.68 -11.92 2.26
C ARG A 82 -1.68 -12.37 3.32
N THR A 83 -0.39 -12.13 3.11
CA THR A 83 0.69 -12.68 3.94
C THR A 83 1.65 -11.64 4.50
N VAL A 84 1.75 -10.46 3.89
CA VAL A 84 2.66 -9.38 4.32
C VAL A 84 2.40 -9.01 5.77
N PRO A 85 3.44 -8.90 6.62
CA PRO A 85 3.25 -8.54 8.02
C PRO A 85 2.47 -7.24 8.16
N MET A 86 1.34 -7.31 8.85
CA MET A 86 0.50 -6.14 9.11
C MET A 86 0.19 -6.13 10.60
N PRO A 87 0.81 -5.21 11.37
CA PRO A 87 0.64 -5.20 12.81
C PRO A 87 -0.83 -4.90 13.18
N PRO A 88 -1.42 -5.63 14.13
CA PRO A 88 -2.79 -5.40 14.55
C PRO A 88 -2.91 -4.04 15.23
N ARG A 89 -4.03 -3.33 15.00
CA ARG A 89 -4.34 -2.04 15.63
C ARG A 89 -3.24 -0.98 15.50
N ALA A 90 -2.51 -0.96 14.39
CA ALA A 90 -1.40 -0.04 14.15
C ALA A 90 -1.80 1.21 13.35
N TYR A 91 -2.87 1.13 12.56
CA TYR A 91 -3.25 2.18 11.62
C TYR A 91 -4.54 2.89 12.05
N ASP A 92 -4.55 4.21 11.90
CA ASP A 92 -5.74 5.03 12.04
C ASP A 92 -6.64 4.95 10.81
N ILE A 93 -6.01 4.88 9.64
CA ILE A 93 -6.70 4.84 8.35
C ILE A 93 -6.07 3.75 7.50
N VAL A 94 -6.89 2.86 6.94
CA VAL A 94 -6.49 1.95 5.88
C VAL A 94 -7.18 2.41 4.61
N HIS A 95 -6.39 2.76 3.60
CA HIS A 95 -6.84 3.23 2.31
C HIS A 95 -6.51 2.20 1.23
N ALA A 96 -7.53 1.54 0.69
CA ALA A 96 -7.40 0.51 -0.33
C ALA A 96 -7.96 1.02 -1.66
N THR A 97 -7.09 1.27 -2.64
CA THR A 97 -7.50 1.90 -3.91
C THR A 97 -7.49 0.92 -5.08
N TYR A 98 -8.66 0.62 -5.66
CA TYR A 98 -8.81 -0.26 -6.85
C TYR A 98 -8.10 -1.62 -6.73
N LEU A 99 -8.08 -2.12 -5.50
CA LEU A 99 -7.30 -3.28 -5.08
C LEU A 99 -8.21 -4.50 -4.91
N VAL A 100 -9.30 -4.34 -4.14
CA VAL A 100 -10.15 -5.43 -3.66
C VAL A 100 -10.75 -6.22 -4.83
N GLU A 101 -11.06 -5.56 -5.95
CA GLU A 101 -11.60 -6.23 -7.13
C GLU A 101 -10.58 -7.09 -7.92
N ARG A 102 -9.29 -7.00 -7.58
CA ARG A 102 -8.18 -7.69 -8.27
C ARG A 102 -7.50 -8.74 -7.42
N VAL A 103 -7.70 -8.69 -6.11
CA VAL A 103 -7.02 -9.57 -5.16
C VAL A 103 -7.81 -10.86 -4.96
N PRO A 104 -7.18 -12.04 -5.10
CA PRO A 104 -7.83 -13.29 -4.72
C PRO A 104 -8.04 -13.34 -3.20
N HIS A 105 -9.14 -13.94 -2.75
CA HIS A 105 -9.51 -13.97 -1.32
C HIS A 105 -9.63 -12.57 -0.71
N ALA A 106 -10.42 -11.71 -1.35
CA ALA A 106 -10.66 -10.35 -0.90
C ALA A 106 -11.18 -10.28 0.55
N GLU A 107 -11.98 -11.25 0.97
CA GLU A 107 -12.47 -11.42 2.34
C GLU A 107 -11.32 -11.48 3.35
N LEU A 108 -10.29 -12.30 3.08
CA LEU A 108 -9.13 -12.42 3.94
C LEU A 108 -8.37 -11.07 4.04
N VAL A 109 -8.24 -10.36 2.93
CA VAL A 109 -7.53 -9.08 2.91
C VAL A 109 -8.32 -8.00 3.65
N LEU A 110 -9.65 -7.97 3.51
CA LEU A 110 -10.52 -7.06 4.26
C LEU A 110 -10.46 -7.36 5.76
N ASP A 111 -10.47 -8.64 6.17
CA ASP A 111 -10.33 -9.03 7.58
C ASP A 111 -8.99 -8.55 8.16
N ARG A 112 -7.91 -8.66 7.38
CA ARG A 112 -6.58 -8.16 7.76
C ARG A 112 -6.57 -6.63 7.90
N PHE A 113 -7.21 -5.91 6.99
CA PHE A 113 -7.35 -4.45 7.11
C PHE A 113 -8.10 -4.04 8.37
N VAL A 114 -9.20 -4.73 8.68
CA VAL A 114 -9.97 -4.48 9.91
C VAL A 114 -9.14 -4.80 11.15
N ALA A 115 -8.38 -5.90 11.16
CA ALA A 115 -7.51 -6.27 12.27
C ALA A 115 -6.36 -5.26 12.49
N ALA A 116 -5.86 -4.68 11.40
CA ALA A 116 -4.78 -3.68 11.43
C ALA A 116 -5.24 -2.29 11.88
N LEU A 117 -6.55 -2.01 11.81
CA LEU A 117 -7.12 -0.74 12.26
C LEU A 117 -7.15 -0.63 13.78
N LYS A 118 -6.77 0.54 14.29
CA LYS A 118 -7.02 0.97 15.66
C LYS A 118 -8.54 0.99 15.92
N PRO A 119 -9.00 0.80 17.17
CA PRO A 119 -10.40 1.01 17.51
C PRO A 119 -10.88 2.40 17.08
N GLY A 120 -11.97 2.45 16.31
CA GLY A 120 -12.52 3.68 15.75
C GLY A 120 -11.83 4.19 14.48
N GLY A 121 -10.82 3.48 13.96
CA GLY A 121 -10.13 3.81 12.72
C GLY A 121 -11.02 3.69 11.47
N LEU A 122 -10.52 4.20 10.35
CA LEU A 122 -11.26 4.26 9.09
C LEU A 122 -10.76 3.26 8.07
N LEU A 123 -11.66 2.43 7.54
CA LEU A 123 -11.43 1.66 6.33
C LEU A 123 -12.03 2.43 5.13
N LEU A 124 -11.17 2.90 4.25
CA LEU A 124 -11.53 3.66 3.05
C LEU A 124 -11.22 2.81 1.81
N VAL A 125 -12.24 2.44 1.04
CA VAL A 125 -12.09 1.50 -0.08
C VAL A 125 -12.62 2.11 -1.36
N HIS A 126 -11.76 2.24 -2.38
CA HIS A 126 -12.19 2.52 -3.74
C HIS A 126 -12.36 1.21 -4.50
N LEU A 127 -13.55 1.02 -5.07
CA LEU A 127 -13.91 -0.14 -5.84
C LEU A 127 -14.38 0.33 -7.22
N ARG A 128 -14.07 -0.44 -8.26
CA ARG A 128 -14.79 -0.28 -9.54
C ARG A 128 -16.11 -1.03 -9.45
N ASP A 129 -17.21 -0.30 -9.68
CA ASP A 129 -18.50 -0.95 -9.85
C ASP A 129 -18.53 -1.69 -11.20
N ARG A 130 -18.52 -3.02 -11.11
CA ARG A 130 -18.56 -3.95 -12.23
C ARG A 130 -19.81 -3.80 -13.09
N ASN A 131 -20.92 -3.34 -12.53
CA ASN A 131 -22.22 -3.25 -13.21
C ASN A 131 -22.46 -1.90 -13.89
N THR A 132 -21.44 -1.03 -13.93
CA THR A 132 -21.50 0.22 -14.69
C THR A 132 -21.09 0.00 -16.15
N ALA A 133 -21.52 0.90 -17.04
CA ALA A 133 -21.06 0.92 -18.43
C ALA A 133 -19.52 0.97 -18.51
N PHE A 134 -18.86 1.69 -17.59
CA PHE A 134 -17.41 1.68 -17.46
C PHE A 134 -16.85 0.30 -17.08
N GLY A 135 -17.44 -0.39 -16.09
CA GLY A 135 -17.04 -1.74 -15.70
C GLY A 135 -17.25 -2.80 -16.79
N PHE A 136 -18.29 -2.65 -17.61
CA PHE A 136 -18.50 -3.45 -18.82
C PHE A 136 -17.41 -3.18 -19.87
N LEU A 137 -17.13 -1.90 -20.14
CA LEU A 137 -16.10 -1.49 -21.09
C LEU A 137 -14.69 -1.92 -20.62
N ASP A 138 -14.36 -1.81 -19.32
CA ASP A 138 -13.08 -2.28 -18.74
C ASP A 138 -12.88 -3.79 -18.91
N ARG A 139 -13.97 -4.57 -18.90
CA ARG A 139 -13.95 -6.04 -19.11
C ARG A 139 -13.78 -6.44 -20.58
N HIS A 140 -14.40 -5.68 -21.49
CA HIS A 140 -14.57 -6.10 -22.88
C HIS A 140 -13.64 -5.38 -23.85
N LEU A 141 -13.04 -4.24 -23.47
CA LEU A 141 -12.11 -3.51 -24.32
C LEU A 141 -10.64 -3.86 -23.97
N PRO A 142 -9.80 -4.13 -24.98
CA PRO A 142 -8.36 -4.24 -24.83
C PRO A 142 -7.72 -3.09 -24.04
N ARG A 143 -6.73 -3.40 -23.19
CA ARG A 143 -6.05 -2.46 -22.27
C ARG A 143 -5.51 -1.19 -22.94
N TRP A 144 -5.14 -1.27 -24.23
CA TRP A 144 -4.62 -0.12 -24.99
C TRP A 144 -5.67 0.96 -25.27
N MET A 145 -6.97 0.64 -25.22
CA MET A 145 -8.04 1.65 -25.33
C MET A 145 -8.30 2.41 -24.02
N HIS A 146 -7.84 1.89 -22.87
CA HIS A 146 -7.97 2.54 -21.56
C HIS A 146 -6.75 3.40 -21.18
N ALA A 147 -5.65 3.28 -21.93
CA ALA A 147 -4.37 3.92 -21.63
C ALA A 147 -4.34 5.44 -21.90
N SER A 148 -5.34 5.99 -22.58
CA SER A 148 -5.26 7.35 -23.16
C SER A 148 -5.67 8.50 -22.22
N GLY A 149 -6.13 8.22 -20.99
CA GLY A 149 -6.88 9.22 -20.21
C GLY A 149 -6.28 9.73 -18.90
N ARG A 150 -5.42 8.98 -18.22
CA ARG A 150 -4.96 9.38 -16.87
C ARG A 150 -3.75 10.29 -16.95
N ARG A 151 -3.97 11.55 -17.37
CA ARG A 151 -3.01 12.62 -17.11
C ARG A 151 -2.83 12.76 -15.60
N ARG A 152 -1.66 12.35 -15.15
CA ARG A 152 -1.07 12.58 -13.82
C ARG A 152 -1.17 14.07 -13.47
N LYS A 153 -1.96 14.41 -12.45
CA LYS A 153 -1.65 15.59 -11.64
C LYS A 153 -0.61 15.15 -10.61
N SER A 154 0.66 15.41 -10.92
CA SER A 154 1.71 15.38 -9.89
C SER A 154 1.29 16.37 -8.81
N ARG A 155 1.00 15.89 -7.61
CA ARG A 155 0.81 16.79 -6.48
C ARG A 155 2.19 17.33 -6.08
N PRO A 156 2.32 18.62 -5.68
CA PRO A 156 3.55 19.09 -5.09
C PRO A 156 3.87 18.19 -3.88
N GLY A 157 5.05 17.56 -3.91
CA GLY A 157 5.47 16.64 -2.87
C GLY A 157 5.49 17.35 -1.52
N ARG A 158 4.99 16.68 -0.48
CA ARG A 158 5.35 17.07 0.89
C ARG A 158 6.86 16.98 1.03
N ALA A 159 7.46 17.95 1.71
CA ALA A 159 8.90 17.92 2.01
C ALA A 159 9.26 16.56 2.63
N ALA A 160 10.27 15.90 2.08
CA ALA A 160 10.72 14.58 2.52
C ALA A 160 10.96 14.60 4.04
N ARG A 161 10.16 13.84 4.79
CA ARG A 161 10.38 13.64 6.23
C ARG A 161 11.24 12.38 6.37
N GLY A 162 12.48 12.60 6.81
CA GLY A 162 13.45 11.65 7.37
C GLY A 162 13.33 10.17 6.97
N ALA A 163 14.34 9.71 6.23
CA ALA A 163 14.66 8.28 6.05
C ALA A 163 14.64 7.53 7.39
N HIS A 164 13.91 6.40 7.48
CA HIS A 164 14.10 5.18 8.31
C HIS A 164 12.76 4.41 8.27
N ALA A 165 12.62 3.15 7.83
CA ALA A 165 13.54 2.02 7.86
C ALA A 165 13.43 1.19 6.58
N ARG A 166 14.58 0.93 5.94
CA ARG A 166 14.75 -0.27 5.10
C ARG A 166 14.59 -1.46 6.03
N VAL A 167 13.53 -2.25 5.86
CA VAL A 167 13.55 -3.62 6.34
C VAL A 167 14.41 -4.39 5.33
N PRO A 168 15.60 -4.89 5.71
CA PRO A 168 16.34 -5.79 4.84
C PRO A 168 15.51 -7.06 4.65
N ALA A 169 15.46 -7.56 3.41
CA ALA A 169 14.97 -8.88 3.14
C ALA A 169 15.96 -9.89 3.77
N GLU A 170 15.61 -10.45 4.92
CA GLU A 170 16.30 -11.62 5.45
C GLU A 170 15.75 -12.87 4.75
N GLY A 171 16.61 -13.64 4.09
CA GLY A 171 16.25 -14.98 3.62
C GLY A 171 16.91 -15.52 2.36
N GLN A 172 18.15 -15.13 2.00
CA GLN A 172 19.03 -16.03 1.25
C GLN A 172 20.14 -16.48 2.19
N ALA A 173 19.95 -17.66 2.78
CA ALA A 173 21.02 -18.38 3.44
C ALA A 173 22.02 -18.81 2.35
N GLU A 174 23.07 -18.01 2.16
CA GLU A 174 24.31 -18.48 1.55
C GLU A 174 24.92 -19.52 2.49
N GLY A 175 25.02 -20.76 2.01
CA GLY A 175 25.80 -21.80 2.66
C GLY A 175 27.28 -21.40 2.67
N PRO A 176 28.05 -21.79 3.71
CA PRO A 176 29.44 -21.41 3.78
C PRO A 176 30.25 -22.16 2.71
N ALA A 177 30.95 -21.37 1.88
CA ALA A 177 32.10 -21.81 1.11
C ALA A 177 33.28 -21.98 2.09
N GLU A 178 33.67 -23.24 2.35
CA GLU A 178 35.01 -23.55 2.85
C GLU A 178 35.97 -23.61 1.66
N SER A 179 36.99 -22.75 1.68
CA SER A 179 38.11 -22.78 0.74
C SER A 179 39.38 -23.25 1.45
N ALA A 180 40.08 -24.15 0.76
CA ALA A 180 41.53 -24.42 0.79
C ALA A 180 42.15 -24.89 2.12
N ALA A 181 43.16 -25.75 2.18
CA ALA A 181 43.89 -26.66 1.29
C ALA A 181 45.05 -27.17 2.19
N GLU A 182 45.65 -28.31 1.83
CA GLU A 182 47.01 -28.74 2.23
C GLU A 182 47.17 -29.25 3.69
N THR A 183 47.80 -30.38 4.04
CA THR A 183 48.79 -31.25 3.38
C THR A 183 48.88 -32.59 4.14
N ALA A 184 49.45 -33.60 3.49
CA ALA A 184 50.29 -34.69 4.05
C ALA A 184 49.69 -36.10 4.18
N ALA A 185 49.98 -36.89 3.13
CA ALA A 185 50.55 -38.24 3.11
C ALA A 185 50.58 -39.10 4.38
N GLN A 186 50.18 -40.38 4.19
CA GLN A 186 50.52 -41.67 4.84
C GLN A 186 49.19 -42.45 4.96
N GLY A 187 48.97 -43.68 4.47
CA GLY A 187 49.83 -44.83 4.23
C GLY A 187 49.12 -46.05 4.86
N ALA A 188 49.07 -47.18 4.14
CA ALA A 188 48.83 -48.56 4.59
C ALA A 188 47.39 -49.14 4.72
N ALA A 189 47.26 -50.33 4.07
CA ALA A 189 46.41 -51.50 4.35
C ALA A 189 44.89 -51.33 4.22
N GLU A 190 44.12 -52.20 3.56
CA GLU A 190 44.28 -53.61 3.14
C GLU A 190 43.29 -53.88 2.00
#